data_AF-A0A7J3VSY8-F1
#
_entry.id   AF-A0A7J3VSY8-F1
#
_cell.length_a   1.000
_cell.length_b   1.000
_cell.length_c   1.000
_cell.angle_alpha   90.00
_cell.angle_beta   90.00
_cell.angle_gamma   90.00
#
_symmetry.space_group_name_H-M   'P 1'
#
loop_
_entity.id
_entity.type
_entity.pdbx_description
1 polymer ?
#
loop_
_entity_poly.entity_id
_entity_poly.type
_entity_poly.pdbx_seq_one_letter_code
_entity_poly.pdbx_strand_id
1 'polypeptide(L)' 'AGLTAKRIYEETGRVKEVYVRMLSQIGKPINQPLSVSVQAIPVEKFDLGLVRDIEAIALDEVGKVRRVTDLILAREVSLF' A
#
# COMPACT_ATOMS: atom_id res chain seq x y z
N ALA A 1 1.16 -4.16 3.61
CA ALA A 1 0.02 -4.47 2.71
C ALA A 1 -1.28 -3.84 3.21
N GLY A 2 -1.79 -4.22 4.40
CA GLY A 2 -3.05 -3.69 4.93
C GLY A 2 -3.10 -2.15 5.08
N LEU A 3 -2.07 -1.54 5.66
CA LEU A 3 -1.94 -0.07 5.77
C LEU A 3 -1.99 0.63 4.41
N THR A 4 -1.28 0.09 3.42
CA THR A 4 -1.25 0.62 2.05
C THR A 4 -2.63 0.54 1.40
N ALA A 5 -3.31 -0.60 1.51
CA ALA A 5 -4.67 -0.78 0.99
C ALA A 5 -5.64 0.23 1.62
N LYS A 6 -5.58 0.39 2.94
CA LYS A 6 -6.38 1.37 3.68
C LYS A 6 -6.14 2.80 3.20
N ARG A 7 -4.87 3.22 3.10
CA ARG A 7 -4.52 4.58 2.61
C ARG A 7 -5.01 4.80 1.17
N ILE A 8 -4.83 3.83 0.27
CA ILE A 8 -5.33 3.94 -1.10
C ILE A 8 -6.85 4.14 -1.11
N TYR A 9 -7.59 3.35 -0.32
CA TYR A 9 -9.03 3.44 -0.22
C TYR A 9 -9.49 4.81 0.31
N GLU A 10 -8.88 5.28 1.40
CA GLU A 10 -9.25 6.52 2.09
C GLU A 10 -8.82 7.79 1.32
N GLU A 11 -7.59 7.83 0.79
CA GLU A 11 -7.05 9.04 0.15
C GLU A 11 -7.56 9.23 -1.27
N THR A 12 -7.77 8.15 -2.03
CA THR A 12 -8.27 8.29 -3.40
C THR A 12 -9.78 8.50 -3.44
N GLY A 13 -10.55 7.84 -2.56
CA GLY A 13 -12.02 7.87 -2.57
C GLY A 13 -12.66 7.38 -3.88
N ARG A 14 -11.85 6.82 -4.80
CA ARG A 14 -12.20 6.51 -6.18
C ARG A 14 -12.19 5.01 -6.47
N VAL A 15 -11.88 4.20 -5.47
CA VAL A 15 -11.84 2.74 -5.56
C VAL A 15 -12.91 2.12 -4.67
N LYS A 16 -13.65 1.16 -5.23
CA LYS A 16 -14.61 0.34 -4.49
C LYS A 16 -13.89 -0.73 -3.68
N GLU A 17 -12.89 -1.36 -4.28
CA GLU A 17 -12.09 -2.42 -3.68
C GLU A 17 -10.63 -2.25 -4.07
N VAL A 18 -9.72 -2.60 -3.16
CA VAL A 18 -8.29 -2.57 -3.40
C VAL A 18 -7.61 -3.76 -2.72
N TYR A 19 -6.75 -4.44 -3.47
CA TYR A 19 -5.96 -5.57 -3.02
C TYR A 19 -4.49 -5.24 -3.22
N VAL A 20 -3.70 -5.35 -2.15
CA VAL A 20 -2.27 -5.08 -2.17
C VAL A 20 -1.51 -6.35 -1.81
N ARG A 21 -0.61 -6.78 -2.70
CA ARG A 21 0.31 -7.89 -2.48
C ARG A 21 1.74 -7.35 -2.52
N MET A 22 2.54 -7.73 -1.54
CA MET A 22 3.94 -7.33 -1.43
C MET A 22 4.80 -8.58 -1.30
N LEU A 23 5.82 -8.68 -2.14
CA LEU A 23 6.75 -9.81 -2.18
C LEU A 23 8.16 -9.29 -1.91
N SER A 24 8.79 -9.76 -0.84
CA SER A 24 10.19 -9.46 -0.52
C SER A 24 11.16 -10.38 -1.25
N GLN A 25 12.44 -10.01 -1.27
CA GLN A 25 13.53 -10.85 -1.73
C GLN A 25 14.55 -11.03 -0.61
N ILE A 26 14.97 -12.28 -0.34
CA ILE A 26 16.03 -12.57 0.63
C ILE A 26 17.32 -11.86 0.18
N GLY A 27 17.98 -11.19 1.13
CA GLY A 27 19.21 -10.42 0.87
C GLY A 27 18.99 -9.00 0.33
N LYS A 28 17.72 -8.56 0.18
CA LYS A 28 17.38 -7.17 -0.12
C LYS A 28 16.83 -6.45 1.10
N PRO A 29 17.06 -5.13 1.23
CA PRO A 29 16.38 -4.31 2.24
C PRO A 29 14.85 -4.43 2.14
N ILE A 30 14.15 -4.40 3.27
CA ILE A 30 12.68 -4.53 3.31
C ILE A 30 11.93 -3.39 2.60
N ASN A 31 12.57 -2.22 2.46
CA ASN A 31 12.05 -1.09 1.68
C ASN A 31 12.38 -1.21 0.17
N GLN A 32 12.94 -2.33 -0.27
CA GLN A 32 13.18 -2.68 -1.67
C GLN A 32 12.57 -4.06 -1.96
N PRO A 33 11.23 -4.18 -1.93
CA PRO A 33 10.56 -5.44 -2.25
C PRO A 33 10.83 -5.84 -3.71
N LEU A 34 10.75 -7.14 -3.98
CA LEU A 34 10.81 -7.68 -5.35
C LEU A 34 9.64 -7.16 -6.19
N SER A 35 8.46 -7.08 -5.58
CA SER A 35 7.26 -6.59 -6.24
C SER A 35 6.26 -6.04 -5.24
N VAL A 36 5.56 -4.98 -5.64
CA VAL A 36 4.32 -4.51 -5.03
C VAL A 36 3.26 -4.52 -6.11
N SER A 37 2.25 -5.38 -5.95
CA SER A 37 1.13 -5.49 -6.88
C SER A 37 -0.11 -4.90 -6.23
N VAL A 38 -0.70 -3.91 -6.90
CA VAL A 38 -1.97 -3.30 -6.49
C VAL A 38 -3.01 -3.63 -7.55
N GLN A 39 -4.13 -4.19 -7.12
CA GLN A 39 -5.31 -4.43 -7.95
C GLN A 39 -6.44 -3.61 -7.36
N ALA A 40 -7.03 -2.72 -8.16
CA ALA A 40 -8.09 -1.83 -7.70
C ALA A 40 -9.29 -1.91 -8.63
N ILE A 41 -10.49 -1.91 -8.04
CA ILE A 41 -11.75 -1.80 -8.76
C ILE A 41 -12.21 -0.35 -8.61
N PRO A 42 -12.22 0.46 -9.68
CA PRO A 42 -12.67 1.85 -9.59
C PRO A 42 -14.18 1.93 -9.35
N VAL A 43 -14.64 3.03 -8.74
CA VAL A 43 -16.08 3.31 -8.58
C VAL A 43 -16.73 3.63 -9.94
N GLU A 44 -16.04 4.39 -10.79
CA GLU A 44 -16.53 4.77 -12.12
C GLU A 44 -15.61 4.27 -13.23
N LYS A 45 -14.47 4.94 -13.42
CA LYS A 45 -13.50 4.63 -14.48
C LYS A 45 -12.08 4.60 -13.93
N PHE A 46 -11.28 3.75 -14.54
CA PHE A 46 -9.84 3.73 -14.33
C PHE A 46 -9.19 4.75 -15.26
N ASP A 47 -8.43 5.69 -14.72
CA ASP A 47 -7.67 6.66 -15.49
C ASP A 47 -6.22 6.79 -15.00
N LEU A 48 -5.40 7.47 -15.79
CA LEU A 48 -3.98 7.66 -15.49
C LEU A 48 -3.74 8.45 -14.20
N GLY A 49 -4.69 9.31 -13.78
CA GLY A 49 -4.60 10.04 -12.53
C GLY A 49 -4.69 9.08 -11.35
N LEU A 50 -5.72 8.23 -11.34
CA LEU A 50 -5.90 7.22 -10.30
C LEU A 50 -4.70 6.26 -10.20
N VAL A 51 -4.12 5.86 -11.33
CA VAL A 51 -2.90 5.04 -11.34
C VAL A 51 -1.74 5.75 -10.64
N ARG A 52 -1.50 7.02 -10.97
CA ARG A 52 -0.41 7.80 -10.38
C ARG A 52 -0.61 8.01 -8.88
N ASP A 53 -1.85 8.25 -8.44
CA ASP A 53 -2.16 8.43 -7.03
C ASP A 53 -1.88 7.13 -6.25
N ILE A 54 -2.34 5.99 -6.78
CA ILE A 54 -2.07 4.66 -6.18
C ILE A 54 -0.57 4.38 -6.12
N GLU A 55 0.16 4.65 -7.21
CA GLU A 55 1.60 4.42 -7.29
C GLU A 55 2.37 5.30 -6.29
N ALA A 56 2.01 6.58 -6.18
CA ALA A 56 2.61 7.50 -5.22
C ALA A 56 2.39 7.03 -3.77
N ILE A 57 1.17 6.61 -3.41
CA ILE A 57 0.87 6.09 -2.08
C ILE A 57 1.66 4.80 -1.82
N ALA A 58 1.72 3.88 -2.78
CA ALA A 58 2.45 2.63 -2.64
C ALA A 58 3.96 2.85 -2.43
N LEU A 59 4.58 3.75 -3.22
CA LEU A 59 5.99 4.11 -3.09
C LEU A 59 6.29 4.77 -1.74
N ASP A 60 5.43 5.69 -1.29
CA ASP A 60 5.56 6.35 0.00
C ASP A 60 5.49 5.36 1.17
N GLU A 61 4.54 4.41 1.12
CA GLU A 61 4.41 3.35 2.14
C GLU A 61 5.64 2.45 2.22
N VAL A 62 6.18 2.06 1.07
CA VAL A 62 7.40 1.23 1.00
C VAL A 62 8.59 1.98 1.56
N GLY A 63 8.73 3.28 1.25
CA GLY A 63 9.79 4.14 1.78
C GLY A 63 9.71 4.31 3.31
N LYS A 64 8.49 4.33 3.85
CA LYS A 64 8.22 4.53 5.29
C LYS A 64 8.01 3.24 6.08
N VAL A 65 8.35 2.08 5.52
CA VAL A 65 8.10 0.76 6.14
C VAL A 65 8.63 0.63 7.58
N ARG A 66 9.70 1.36 7.95
CA ARG A 66 10.25 1.36 9.31
C ARG A 66 9.27 1.83 10.38
N ARG A 67 8.37 2.78 10.07
CA ARG A 67 7.38 3.27 11.03
C ARG A 67 6.39 2.19 11.47
N VAL A 68 6.24 1.14 10.66
CA VAL A 68 5.33 0.03 10.98
C VAL A 68 5.79 -0.67 12.26
N THR A 69 7.10 -0.74 12.52
CA THR A 69 7.63 -1.26 13.78
C THR A 69 7.10 -0.47 14.97
N ASP A 70 7.11 0.86 14.91
CA ASP A 70 6.62 1.73 15.98
C ASP A 70 5.11 1.56 16.20
N LEU A 71 4.34 1.48 15.10
CA LEU A 71 2.89 1.26 15.15
C LEU A 71 2.51 -0.09 15.77
N ILE A 72 3.30 -1.14 15.50
CA ILE A 72 3.12 -2.46 16.13
C ILE A 72 3.38 -2.37 17.63
N LEU A 73 4.47 -1.70 18.04
CA LEU A 73 4.80 -1.50 19.45
C LEU A 73 3.72 -0.70 20.19
N ALA A 74 3.13 0.30 19.52
CA ALA A 74 2.04 1.11 20.03
C ALA A 74 0.66 0.41 20.02
N ARG A 75 0.55 -0.78 19.41
CA ARG A 75 -0.71 -1.52 19.20
C ARG A 75 -1.75 -0.75 18.38
N GLU A 76 -1.29 0.08 17.46
CA GLU A 76 -2.15 0.92 16.59
C GLU A 76 -2.49 0.25 15.24
N VAL A 77 -2.11 -1.02 15.07
CA VAL A 77 -2.33 -1.78 13.83
C VAL A 77 -2.92 -3.16 14.11
N SER A 78 -3.88 -3.58 13.28
CA SER A 78 -4.42 -4.94 13.34
C SER A 78 -3.41 -5.94 12.77
N LEU A 79 -3.15 -7.01 13.52
CA LEU A 79 -2.30 -8.13 13.09
C LEU A 79 -3.12 -9.34 12.65
N PHE A 80 -4.40 -9.36 13.01
CA PHE A 80 -5.37 -10.44 12.77
C PHE A 80 -6.69 -9.86 12.30
#